data_AF-A0A4Q1V1F4-F1
#
_entry.id   AF-A0A4Q1V1F4-F1
#
_cell.length_a   1.000
_cell.length_b   1.000
_cell.length_c   1.000
_cell.angle_alpha   90.00
_cell.angle_beta   90.00
_cell.angle_gamma   90.00
#
_symmetry.space_group_name_H-M   'P 1'
#
loop_
_entity.id
_entity.type
_entity.pdbx_description
1 polymer ?
#
loop_
_entity_poly.entity_id
_entity_poly.type
_entity_poly.pdbx_seq_one_letter_code
_entity_poly.pdbx_strand_id
1 'polypeptide(L)'
;MLTGNGYLNLRDGSRTEVAYQFAADYDDHRAGYLLFDTAAFDDSSFCHRLTLDCDDGTCVVVVVMNHSDKHLAVTGRVLAPPVEVA
;
A
#
# COMPACT_ATOMS: atom_id res chain seq x y z
N MET A 1 -12.77 -3.46 -8.83
CA MET A 1 -11.37 -3.00 -8.76
C MET A 1 -11.39 -1.70 -8.01
N LEU A 2 -10.62 -1.58 -6.93
CA LEU A 2 -10.54 -0.36 -6.11
C LEU A 2 -9.26 0.38 -6.50
N THR A 3 -9.41 1.56 -7.09
CA THR A 3 -8.29 2.37 -7.59
C THR A 3 -8.33 3.76 -7.01
N GLY A 4 -7.17 4.35 -6.78
CA GLY A 4 -7.05 5.70 -6.25
C GLY A 4 -5.59 6.08 -6.04
N ASN A 5 -5.39 7.22 -5.41
CA ASN A 5 -4.08 7.71 -5.03
C ASN A 5 -3.94 7.67 -3.52
N GLY A 6 -2.69 7.60 -3.08
CA GLY A 6 -2.36 7.66 -1.68
C GLY A 6 -0.87 7.79 -1.51
N TYR A 7 -0.43 7.54 -0.29
CA TYR A 7 0.95 7.67 0.08
C TYR A 7 1.46 6.42 0.76
N LEU A 8 2.54 5.88 0.23
CA LEU A 8 3.24 4.75 0.79
C LEU A 8 4.26 5.27 1.81
N ASN A 9 4.11 4.85 3.05
CA ASN A 9 5.06 5.11 4.13
C ASN A 9 6.06 3.96 4.18
N LEU A 10 7.32 4.30 3.91
CA LEU A 10 8.46 3.40 3.96
C LEU A 10 9.04 3.32 5.36
N ARG A 11 9.81 2.26 5.61
CA ARG A 11 10.38 1.98 6.95
C ARG A 11 11.38 3.06 7.41
N ASP A 12 12.06 3.69 6.46
CA ASP A 12 13.01 4.77 6.71
C ASP A 12 12.33 6.10 7.14
N GLY A 13 10.99 6.12 7.18
CA GLY A 13 10.19 7.31 7.46
C GLY A 13 9.93 8.16 6.23
N SER A 14 10.44 7.76 5.06
CA SER A 14 10.13 8.41 3.79
C SER A 14 8.70 8.10 3.38
N ARG A 15 8.07 9.06 2.71
CA ARG A 15 6.72 8.94 2.18
C ARG A 15 6.76 9.23 0.69
N THR A 16 6.16 8.36 -0.11
CA THR A 16 6.05 8.57 -1.56
C THR A 16 4.61 8.49 -2.01
N GLU A 17 4.23 9.38 -2.92
CA GLU A 17 2.93 9.33 -3.59
C GLU A 17 2.89 8.10 -4.50
N VAL A 18 1.79 7.36 -4.45
CA VAL A 18 1.57 6.15 -5.27
C VAL A 18 0.13 6.11 -5.74
N ALA A 19 -0.09 5.58 -6.93
CA ALA A 19 -1.43 5.17 -7.36
C ALA A 19 -1.63 3.68 -7.03
N TYR A 20 -2.74 3.32 -6.38
CA TYR A 20 -3.05 1.93 -6.07
C TYR A 20 -4.12 1.36 -7.01
N GLN A 21 -3.98 0.07 -7.30
CA GLN A 21 -4.94 -0.72 -8.06
C GLN A 21 -5.15 -2.06 -7.36
N PHE A 22 -6.12 -2.09 -6.46
CA PHE A 22 -6.52 -3.31 -5.77
C PHE A 22 -7.56 -4.10 -6.58
N ALA A 23 -7.39 -5.41 -6.62
CA ALA A 23 -8.47 -6.32 -6.98
C ALA A 23 -9.67 -6.04 -6.07
N ALA A 24 -10.88 -6.27 -6.59
CA ALA A 24 -12.07 -6.26 -5.72
C ALA A 24 -12.03 -7.53 -4.87
N ASP A 25 -11.24 -7.50 -3.81
CA ASP A 25 -11.29 -8.50 -2.76
C ASP A 25 -12.45 -8.17 -1.82
N TYR A 26 -13.18 -9.22 -1.43
CA TYR A 26 -14.22 -9.15 -0.42
C TYR A 26 -13.55 -8.99 0.97
N ASP A 27 -14.19 -8.24 1.86
CA ASP A 27 -13.75 -8.00 3.25
C ASP A 27 -12.56 -7.01 3.40
N ASP A 28 -11.79 -7.13 4.47
CA ASP A 28 -10.66 -6.28 4.82
C ASP A 28 -9.38 -6.55 4.00
N HIS A 29 -9.36 -7.60 3.17
CA HIS A 29 -8.17 -7.96 2.40
C HIS A 29 -8.02 -7.07 1.15
N ARG A 30 -6.77 -6.73 0.81
CA ARG A 30 -6.42 -5.90 -0.34
C ARG A 30 -5.21 -6.51 -1.04
N ALA A 31 -5.42 -7.10 -2.21
CA ALA A 31 -4.33 -7.52 -3.10
C ALA A 31 -4.35 -6.71 -4.39
N GLY A 32 -3.18 -6.36 -4.92
CA GLY A 32 -3.12 -5.54 -6.13
C GLY A 32 -1.74 -4.95 -6.40
N TYR A 33 -1.73 -3.80 -7.05
CA TYR A 33 -0.50 -3.13 -7.47
C TYR A 33 -0.43 -1.71 -6.92
N LEU A 34 0.77 -1.29 -6.51
CA LEU A 34 1.13 0.10 -6.30
C LEU A 34 1.96 0.57 -7.50
N LEU A 35 1.55 1.66 -8.13
CA LEU A 35 2.15 2.22 -9.32
C LEU A 35 2.90 3.49 -8.95
N PHE A 36 4.22 3.43 -9.06
CA PHE A 36 5.13 4.56 -8.92
C PHE A 36 6.50 4.17 -9.48
N ASP A 37 7.38 5.14 -9.64
CA ASP A 37 8.77 4.89 -10.03
C ASP A 37 9.53 4.28 -8.85
N THR A 38 9.77 2.97 -8.91
CA THR A 38 10.50 2.26 -7.85
C THR A 38 12.01 2.33 -8.06
N ALA A 39 12.50 2.79 -9.23
CA ALA A 39 13.92 2.82 -9.54
C ALA A 39 14.70 3.82 -8.68
N ALA A 40 14.00 4.77 -8.06
CA ALA A 40 14.57 5.71 -7.09
C ALA A 40 14.75 5.12 -5.68
N PHE A 41 14.25 3.91 -5.42
CA PHE A 41 14.23 3.29 -4.10
C PHE A 41 15.08 2.02 -4.06
N ASP A 42 15.72 1.77 -2.91
CA ASP A 42 16.44 0.52 -2.68
C ASP A 42 15.48 -0.62 -2.34
N ASP A 43 15.73 -1.82 -2.86
CA ASP A 43 14.91 -3.01 -2.63
C ASP A 43 14.69 -3.32 -1.14
N SER A 44 15.67 -2.99 -0.28
CA SER A 44 15.56 -3.20 1.16
C SER A 44 14.43 -2.37 1.80
N SER A 45 14.02 -1.28 1.16
CA SER A 45 12.90 -0.43 1.56
C SER A 45 11.56 -1.17 1.51
N PHE A 46 11.49 -2.25 0.72
CA PHE A 46 10.27 -3.02 0.46
C PHE A 46 10.21 -4.36 1.19
N CYS A 47 11.27 -4.77 1.90
CA CYS A 47 11.34 -6.07 2.59
C CYS A 47 10.46 -6.19 3.84
N HIS A 48 9.75 -5.13 4.23
CA HIS A 48 8.95 -5.08 5.46
C HIS A 48 7.50 -4.72 5.18
N ARG A 49 6.66 -4.82 6.22
CA ARG A 49 5.30 -4.29 6.17
C ARG A 49 5.36 -2.78 5.97
N LEU A 50 4.64 -2.31 4.96
CA LEU A 50 4.49 -0.90 4.64
C LEU A 50 3.06 -0.47 4.93
N THR A 51 2.87 0.82 5.15
CA THR A 51 1.54 1.41 5.37
C THR A 51 1.21 2.30 4.19
N LEU A 52 0.09 2.03 3.54
CA LEU A 52 -0.49 2.88 2.52
C LEU A 52 -1.62 3.71 3.14
N ASP A 53 -1.47 5.03 3.12
CA ASP A 53 -2.56 5.95 3.44
C ASP A 53 -3.28 6.31 2.14
N CYS A 54 -4.51 5.86 1.99
CA CYS A 54 -5.35 6.21 0.83
C CYS A 54 -5.96 7.61 1.03
N ASP A 55 -6.19 8.33 -0.06
CA ASP A 55 -6.83 9.66 -0.03
C ASP A 55 -8.28 9.60 0.49
N ASP A 56 -8.92 8.43 0.47
CA ASP A 56 -10.25 8.21 1.05
C ASP A 56 -10.25 8.08 2.59
N GLY A 57 -9.09 8.21 3.23
CA GLY A 57 -8.89 8.07 4.68
C GLY A 57 -8.66 6.64 5.15
N THR A 58 -8.69 5.66 4.24
CA THR A 58 -8.39 4.26 4.56
C THR A 58 -6.88 4.06 4.75
N CYS A 59 -6.49 3.36 5.79
CA CYS A 59 -5.11 2.90 5.97
C CYS A 59 -5.01 1.41 5.64
N VAL A 60 -4.08 1.02 4.78
CA VAL A 60 -3.87 -0.38 4.38
C VAL A 60 -2.44 -0.79 4.73
N VAL A 61 -2.29 -1.84 5.54
CA VAL A 61 -0.97 -2.46 5.75
C VAL A 61 -0.73 -3.47 4.65
N VAL A 62 0.33 -3.24 3.87
CA VAL A 62 0.70 -4.05 2.73
C VAL A 62 2.07 -4.69 2.91
N VAL A 63 2.26 -5.82 2.24
CA VAL A 63 3.53 -6.53 2.08
C VAL A 63 3.78 -6.65 0.59
N VAL A 64 5.01 -6.35 0.18
CA VAL A 64 5.45 -6.45 -1.22
C VAL A 64 5.74 -7.92 -1.55
N MET A 65 5.05 -8.44 -2.55
CA MET A 65 5.19 -9.80 -3.05
C MET A 65 6.12 -9.87 -4.27
N ASN A 66 6.13 -8.81 -5.07
CA ASN A 66 6.96 -8.68 -6.25
C ASN A 66 7.22 -7.18 -6.50
N HIS A 67 8.38 -6.85 -7.05
CA HIS A 67 8.71 -5.50 -7.48
C HIS A 67 9.13 -5.50 -8.95
N SER A 68 8.83 -4.40 -9.63
CA SER A 68 9.29 -4.06 -10.97
C SER A 68 9.52 -2.56 -11.01
N ASP A 69 10.32 -2.06 -11.94
CA ASP A 69 10.73 -0.64 -12.04
C ASP A 69 9.57 0.38 -12.02
N LYS A 70 8.34 -0.07 -12.33
CA LYS A 70 7.14 0.78 -12.45
C LYS A 70 6.01 0.40 -11.51
N HIS A 71 6.12 -0.71 -10.78
CA HIS A 71 5.06 -1.16 -9.91
C HIS A 71 5.53 -2.16 -8.85
N LEU A 72 4.82 -2.18 -7.72
CA LEU A 72 4.93 -3.20 -6.69
C LEU A 72 3.66 -4.03 -6.66
N ALA A 73 3.79 -5.35 -6.79
CA ALA A 73 2.69 -6.26 -6.46
C ALA A 73 2.63 -6.43 -4.94
N VAL A 74 1.46 -6.15 -4.36
CA VAL A 74 1.27 -6.13 -2.91
C VAL A 74 0.07 -6.95 -2.49
N THR A 75 0.13 -7.45 -1.26
CA THR A 75 -1.01 -8.02 -0.54
C THR A 75 -1.06 -7.44 0.85
N GLY A 76 -2.26 -7.21 1.37
CA GLY A 76 -2.42 -6.46 2.59
C GLY A 76 -3.82 -6.53 3.15
N ARG A 77 -4.04 -5.78 4.22
CA ARG A 77 -5.36 -5.63 4.83
C ARG A 77 -5.59 -4.20 5.27
N VAL A 78 -6.84 -3.78 5.21
CA VAL A 78 -7.29 -2.52 5.79
C VAL A 78 -7.05 -2.58 7.30
N LEU A 79 -6.43 -1.53 7.84
CA LEU A 79 -6.46 -1.27 9.27
C LEU A 79 -7.84 -0.72 9.56
N ALA A 80 -8.69 -1.50 10.23
CA ALA A 80 -9.93 -0.97 10.77
C ALA A 80 -9.60 0.28 11.60
N PRO A 81 -10.37 1.38 11.48
CA PRO A 81 -10.26 2.46 12.45
C PRO A 81 -10.45 1.85 13.86
N PRO A 82 -9.80 2.40 14.89
CA PRO A 82 -10.07 1.97 16.26
C PRO A 82 -11.59 2.02 16.44
N VAL A 83 -12.19 0.87 16.73
CA VAL A 83 -13.60 0.79 17.11
C VAL A 83 -13.82 1.84 18.19
N GLU A 84 -14.57 2.90 17.87
CA GLU A 84 -15.12 3.78 18.89
C GLU A 84 -15.96 2.88 19.79
N VAL A 85 -15.39 2.53 20.94
CA VAL A 85 -16.12 1.86 22.00
C VAL A 85 -17.09 2.91 22.55
N ALA A 86 -18.35 2.80 22.13
CA ALA A 86 -19.46 3.61 22.61
C ALA A 86 -19.72 3.41 24.10
#